data_AF-A0A1D4NF23-F1
#
_entry.id   AF-A0A1D4NF23-F1
#
_cell.length_a   1.000
_cell.length_b   1.000
_cell.length_c   1.000
_cell.angle_alpha   90.00
_cell.angle_beta   90.00
_cell.angle_gamma   90.00
#
_symmetry.space_group_name_H-M   'P 1'
#
loop_
_entity.id
_entity.type
_entity.pdbx_description
1 polymer ?
#
loop_
_entity_poly.entity_id
_entity_poly.type
_entity_poly.pdbx_seq_one_letter_code
_entity_poly.pdbx_strand_id
1 'polypeptide(L)'
;MKKMLAICLGLIVLLAACGKNDMKSGVYEGKSNFTLTVPEDGSDTVKLESYYSTSDGEVDDNYTGQVNKKDQLITFTGGEYDDQVKYEVKDDNTIIFKGKPYLKMASSYDNEKMEFKKEDE
;
A
#
# COMPACT_ATOMS: atom_id res chain seq x y z
N MET A 1 -9.64 34.85 41.09
CA MET A 1 -9.56 33.40 40.81
C MET A 1 -9.93 33.15 39.35
N LYS A 2 -8.96 33.08 38.42
CA LYS A 2 -9.25 32.87 36.97
C LYS A 2 -7.96 32.56 36.18
N LYS A 3 -7.34 31.38 36.39
CA LYS A 3 -6.26 30.86 35.51
C LYS A 3 -6.10 29.34 35.69
N MET A 4 -6.96 28.49 35.11
CA MET A 4 -6.73 27.02 35.04
C MET A 4 -7.57 26.30 33.96
N LEU A 5 -7.67 26.82 32.73
CA LEU A 5 -8.40 26.12 31.64
C LEU A 5 -7.74 26.34 30.26
N ALA A 6 -6.45 26.04 30.12
CA ALA A 6 -5.76 26.20 28.82
C ALA A 6 -4.84 25.04 28.43
N ILE A 7 -4.84 23.92 29.16
CA ILE A 7 -3.86 22.84 28.94
C ILE A 7 -4.47 21.58 28.29
N CYS A 8 -5.78 21.36 28.37
CA CYS A 8 -6.39 20.13 27.81
C CYS A 8 -6.68 20.16 26.29
N LEU A 9 -6.67 21.33 25.65
CA LEU A 9 -6.96 21.43 24.20
C LEU A 9 -5.74 21.17 23.30
N GLY A 10 -4.51 21.23 23.85
CA GLY A 10 -3.30 20.95 23.09
C GLY A 10 -3.05 19.47 22.83
N LEU A 11 -3.63 18.56 23.63
CA LEU A 11 -3.37 17.12 23.53
C LEU A 11 -4.21 16.43 22.45
N ILE A 12 -5.37 17.00 22.08
CA ILE A 12 -6.28 16.39 21.10
C ILE A 12 -5.74 16.54 19.65
N VAL A 13 -4.95 17.58 19.38
CA VAL A 13 -4.37 17.83 18.05
C VAL A 13 -3.22 16.85 17.72
N LEU A 14 -2.57 16.26 18.73
CA LEU A 14 -1.48 15.28 18.54
C LEU A 14 -1.97 13.89 18.10
N LEU A 15 -3.22 13.52 18.38
CA LEU A 15 -3.77 12.22 17.98
C LEU A 15 -4.14 12.15 16.49
N ALA A 16 -4.30 13.30 15.81
CA ALA A 16 -4.58 13.35 14.38
C ALA A 16 -3.33 13.19 13.49
N ALA A 17 -2.13 13.13 14.07
CA ALA A 17 -0.86 13.05 13.34
C ALA A 17 -0.30 11.62 13.21
N CYS A 18 -0.85 10.62 13.91
CA CYS A 18 -0.33 9.25 13.89
C CYS A 18 -0.95 8.31 12.84
N GLY A 19 -1.88 8.77 11.99
CA GLY A 19 -2.64 7.85 11.13
C GLY A 19 -2.77 8.23 9.66
N LYS A 20 -2.15 9.32 9.20
CA LYS A 20 -2.33 9.81 7.82
C LYS A 20 -1.56 9.03 6.75
N ASN A 21 -0.58 8.22 7.16
CA ASN A 21 0.34 7.56 6.25
C ASN A 21 0.25 6.02 6.29
N ASP A 22 -0.70 5.48 7.06
CA ASP A 22 -0.91 4.04 7.19
C ASP A 22 -1.98 3.59 6.22
N MET A 23 -1.73 2.49 5.51
CA MET A 23 -2.73 1.86 4.66
C MET A 23 -3.89 1.38 5.53
N LYS A 24 -5.12 1.69 5.14
CA LYS A 24 -6.31 1.12 5.78
C LYS A 24 -6.52 -0.29 5.26
N SER A 25 -7.06 -1.16 6.09
CA SER A 25 -7.48 -2.48 5.64
C SER A 25 -8.52 -2.39 4.51
N GLY A 26 -8.50 -3.37 3.63
CA GLY A 26 -9.40 -3.50 2.49
C GLY A 26 -8.70 -3.91 1.21
N VAL A 27 -9.47 -3.95 0.14
CA VAL A 27 -9.05 -4.32 -1.21
C VAL A 27 -8.93 -3.08 -2.07
N TYR A 28 -7.81 -2.93 -2.77
CA TYR A 28 -7.53 -1.80 -3.63
C TYR A 28 -7.19 -2.28 -5.04
N GLU A 29 -7.87 -1.71 -6.02
CA GLU A 29 -7.73 -2.01 -7.43
C GLU A 29 -6.73 -1.07 -8.09
N GLY A 30 -5.70 -1.66 -8.70
CA GLY A 30 -4.67 -1.01 -9.47
C GLY A 30 -4.93 -1.13 -10.98
N LYS A 31 -4.23 -0.31 -11.77
CA LYS A 31 -4.22 -0.48 -13.23
C LYS A 31 -3.63 -1.84 -13.59
N SER A 32 -3.99 -2.37 -14.77
CA SER A 32 -3.42 -3.59 -15.34
C SER A 32 -3.72 -4.86 -14.53
N ASN A 33 -4.93 -4.95 -13.98
CA ASN A 33 -5.45 -6.12 -13.26
C ASN A 33 -4.64 -6.48 -12.00
N PHE A 34 -4.08 -5.47 -11.33
CA PHE A 34 -3.43 -5.66 -10.04
C PHE A 34 -4.42 -5.40 -8.92
N THR A 35 -4.50 -6.31 -7.96
CA THR A 35 -5.31 -6.16 -6.75
C THR A 35 -4.40 -6.20 -5.54
N LEU A 36 -4.45 -5.16 -4.71
CA LEU A 36 -3.71 -5.05 -3.46
C LEU A 36 -4.66 -5.24 -2.28
N THR A 37 -4.41 -6.24 -1.45
CA THR A 37 -5.19 -6.51 -0.24
C THR A 37 -4.39 -6.17 1.00
N VAL A 38 -4.95 -5.31 1.84
CA VAL A 38 -4.44 -4.95 3.17
C VAL A 38 -5.32 -5.62 4.23
N PRO A 39 -4.79 -6.55 5.04
CA PRO A 39 -5.58 -7.33 5.99
C PRO A 39 -6.08 -6.49 7.18
N GLU A 40 -7.20 -6.91 7.77
CA GLU A 40 -7.79 -6.27 8.97
C GLU A 40 -7.10 -6.68 10.28
N ASP A 41 -6.25 -7.71 10.24
CA ASP A 41 -5.60 -8.29 11.42
C ASP A 41 -4.52 -7.39 12.04
N GLY A 42 -4.26 -6.23 11.44
CA GLY A 42 -3.24 -5.29 11.87
C GLY A 42 -1.82 -5.76 11.60
N SER A 43 -1.64 -6.83 10.82
CA SER A 43 -0.31 -7.29 10.39
C SER A 43 0.34 -6.25 9.47
N ASP A 44 1.66 -6.19 9.52
CA ASP A 44 2.46 -5.38 8.58
C ASP A 44 2.68 -6.17 7.27
N THR A 45 1.62 -6.79 6.75
CA THR A 45 1.66 -7.58 5.52
C THR A 45 0.59 -7.12 4.53
N VAL A 46 0.84 -7.33 3.24
CA VAL A 46 -0.11 -7.11 2.16
C VAL A 46 -0.04 -8.26 1.17
N LYS A 47 -1.14 -8.51 0.46
CA LYS A 47 -1.16 -9.41 -0.69
C LYS A 47 -1.26 -8.58 -1.96
N LEU A 48 -0.43 -8.87 -2.96
CA LEU A 48 -0.54 -8.29 -4.29
C LEU A 48 -0.82 -9.42 -5.28
N GLU A 49 -1.94 -9.31 -5.98
CA GLU A 49 -2.40 -10.27 -6.97
C GLU A 49 -2.37 -9.59 -8.34
N SER A 50 -2.06 -10.37 -9.38
CA SER A 50 -2.21 -9.91 -10.75
C SER A 50 -2.68 -11.01 -11.67
N TYR A 51 -3.71 -10.71 -12.44
CA TYR A 51 -4.31 -11.65 -13.37
C TYR A 51 -4.26 -11.13 -14.81
N TYR A 52 -3.65 -11.88 -15.72
CA TYR A 52 -3.50 -11.45 -17.11
C TYR A 52 -3.46 -12.60 -18.10
N SER A 53 -3.91 -12.33 -19.33
CA SER A 53 -3.85 -13.29 -20.43
C SER A 53 -2.56 -13.12 -21.22
N THR A 54 -1.90 -14.22 -21.53
CA THR A 54 -0.76 -14.33 -22.45
C THR A 54 -1.15 -15.13 -23.69
N SER A 55 -0.27 -15.21 -24.69
CA SER A 55 -0.48 -16.11 -25.84
C SER A 55 -0.57 -17.59 -25.45
N ASP A 56 -0.01 -17.94 -24.28
CA ASP A 56 0.15 -19.33 -23.83
C ASP A 56 -0.90 -19.72 -22.78
N GLY A 57 -1.77 -18.78 -22.38
CA GLY A 57 -2.82 -19.00 -21.39
C GLY A 57 -2.97 -17.85 -20.40
N GLU A 58 -3.78 -18.09 -19.37
CA GLU A 58 -3.99 -17.15 -18.26
C GLU A 58 -2.92 -17.35 -17.20
N VAL A 59 -2.41 -16.24 -16.67
CA VAL A 59 -1.42 -16.21 -15.58
C VAL A 59 -2.06 -15.53 -14.38
N ASP A 60 -1.86 -16.15 -13.22
CA ASP A 60 -2.30 -15.67 -11.91
C ASP A 60 -1.07 -15.63 -10.98
N ASP A 61 -0.55 -14.43 -10.76
CA ASP A 61 0.59 -14.21 -9.89
C ASP A 61 0.13 -13.70 -8.52
N ASN A 62 0.70 -14.26 -7.46
CA ASN A 62 0.36 -13.95 -6.08
C ASN A 62 1.63 -13.65 -5.29
N TYR A 63 1.72 -12.45 -4.71
CA TYR A 63 2.87 -11.99 -3.94
C TYR A 63 2.46 -11.60 -2.52
N THR A 64 3.33 -11.90 -1.55
CA THR A 64 3.17 -11.45 -0.17
C THR A 64 4.19 -10.36 0.12
N GLY A 65 3.71 -9.17 0.48
CA GLY A 65 4.52 -8.00 0.82
C GLY A 65 4.66 -7.78 2.31
N GLN A 66 5.88 -7.57 2.79
CA GLN A 66 6.16 -7.11 4.16
C GLN A 66 6.28 -5.57 4.16
N VAL A 67 5.50 -4.90 5.01
CA VAL A 67 5.40 -3.43 5.06
C VAL A 67 6.31 -2.86 6.14
N ASN A 68 7.26 -2.03 5.74
CA ASN A 68 8.00 -1.16 6.64
C ASN A 68 7.37 0.24 6.61
N LYS A 69 6.51 0.53 7.59
CA LYS A 69 5.79 1.81 7.73
C LYS A 69 6.73 3.00 7.94
N LYS A 70 7.86 2.80 8.63
CA LYS A 70 8.81 3.87 8.94
C LYS A 70 9.48 4.41 7.68
N ASP A 71 9.87 3.50 6.78
CA ASP A 71 10.58 3.84 5.55
C ASP A 71 9.65 3.91 4.32
N GLN A 72 8.35 3.70 4.53
CA GLN A 72 7.30 3.62 3.50
C GLN A 72 7.69 2.67 2.36
N LEU A 73 8.08 1.46 2.72
CA LEU A 73 8.60 0.44 1.81
C LEU A 73 7.83 -0.87 1.97
N ILE A 74 7.53 -1.55 0.87
CA ILE A 74 7.02 -2.91 0.86
C ILE A 74 8.06 -3.81 0.22
N THR A 75 8.35 -4.95 0.85
CA THR A 75 9.20 -6.00 0.27
C THR A 75 8.32 -7.19 -0.11
N PHE A 76 8.11 -7.40 -1.41
CA PHE A 76 7.35 -8.52 -1.95
C PHE A 76 8.21 -9.77 -2.09
N THR A 77 7.64 -10.89 -1.67
CA THR A 77 8.19 -12.24 -1.76
C THR A 77 7.19 -13.12 -2.51
N GLY A 78 7.67 -14.04 -3.36
CA GLY A 78 6.81 -14.94 -4.15
C GLY A 78 7.27 -15.22 -5.58
N GLY A 79 8.30 -14.51 -6.09
CA GLY A 79 8.93 -14.76 -7.38
C GLY A 79 10.35 -15.33 -7.28
N GLU A 80 11.13 -15.25 -8.37
CA GLU A 80 12.58 -15.58 -8.37
C GLU A 80 13.42 -14.55 -7.59
N TYR A 81 12.88 -13.37 -7.32
CA TYR A 81 13.56 -12.27 -6.64
C TYR A 81 12.65 -11.61 -5.60
N ASP A 82 13.26 -11.07 -4.55
CA ASP A 82 12.59 -10.19 -3.59
C ASP A 82 12.60 -8.77 -4.14
N ASP A 83 11.42 -8.14 -4.20
CA ASP A 83 11.26 -6.80 -4.76
C ASP A 83 10.84 -5.78 -3.73
N GLN A 84 11.49 -4.63 -3.78
CA GLN A 84 11.17 -3.52 -2.90
C GLN A 84 10.50 -2.39 -3.65
N VAL A 85 9.36 -1.93 -3.15
CA VAL A 85 8.64 -0.77 -3.69
C VAL A 85 8.33 0.24 -2.61
N LYS A 86 8.59 1.52 -2.89
CA LYS A 86 8.15 2.60 -2.02
C LYS A 86 6.66 2.85 -2.22
N TYR A 87 5.96 3.19 -1.16
CA TYR A 87 4.56 3.55 -1.25
C TYR A 87 4.27 4.93 -0.64
N GLU A 88 3.10 5.46 -0.94
CA GLU A 88 2.52 6.65 -0.34
C GLU A 88 1.02 6.41 -0.18
N VAL A 89 0.48 6.72 0.99
CA VAL A 89 -0.97 6.79 1.21
C VAL A 89 -1.38 8.22 0.92
N LYS A 90 -2.17 8.43 -0.13
CA LYS A 90 -2.62 9.77 -0.56
C LYS A 90 -3.84 10.23 0.22
N ASP A 91 -4.76 9.30 0.46
CA ASP A 91 -5.96 9.41 1.28
C ASP A 91 -6.36 8.01 1.76
N ASP A 92 -7.41 7.91 2.58
CA ASP A 92 -7.86 6.63 3.18
C ASP A 92 -8.23 5.55 2.13
N ASN A 93 -8.46 5.95 0.87
CA ASN A 93 -8.90 5.07 -0.20
C ASN A 93 -7.87 4.95 -1.34
N THR A 94 -6.73 5.61 -1.25
CA THR A 94 -5.77 5.68 -2.36
C THR A 94 -4.34 5.43 -1.90
N ILE A 95 -3.72 4.40 -2.48
CA ILE A 95 -2.31 4.04 -2.26
C ILE A 95 -1.56 4.20 -3.58
N ILE A 96 -0.37 4.79 -3.53
CA ILE A 96 0.49 4.98 -4.69
C ILE A 96 1.80 4.26 -4.46
N PHE A 97 2.15 3.33 -5.33
CA PHE A 97 3.50 2.80 -5.43
C PHE A 97 4.38 3.72 -6.28
N LYS A 98 5.51 4.12 -5.72
CA LYS A 98 6.53 5.00 -6.34
C LYS A 98 7.57 4.13 -7.02
N GLY A 99 7.19 3.61 -8.18
CA GLY A 99 7.88 2.56 -8.91
C GLY A 99 6.99 1.34 -9.04
N LYS A 100 7.32 0.44 -9.96
CA LYS A 100 6.71 -0.88 -10.04
C LYS A 100 7.61 -1.85 -9.25
N PRO A 101 7.07 -2.72 -8.39
CA PRO A 101 7.86 -3.85 -7.91
C PRO A 101 8.40 -4.60 -9.14
N TYR A 102 9.67 -5.03 -9.11
CA TYR A 102 10.35 -5.73 -10.20
C TYR A 102 9.87 -7.19 -10.33
N LEU A 103 8.56 -7.38 -10.20
CA LEU A 103 7.88 -8.63 -10.51
C LEU A 103 8.29 -8.98 -11.95
N LYS A 104 8.37 -10.26 -12.28
CA LYS A 104 8.81 -10.78 -13.60
C LYS A 104 8.15 -10.07 -14.82
N MET A 105 7.07 -9.33 -14.57
CA MET A 105 6.25 -8.49 -15.42
C MET A 105 6.71 -7.02 -15.67
N ALA A 106 7.71 -6.46 -14.97
CA ALA A 106 8.01 -5.01 -15.04
C ALA A 106 9.41 -4.67 -15.60
N SER A 107 9.92 -5.46 -16.54
CA SER A 107 11.12 -5.06 -17.29
C SER A 107 10.78 -3.97 -18.30
N SER A 108 10.81 -2.70 -17.86
CA SER A 108 11.03 -1.45 -18.64
C SER A 108 10.11 -0.27 -18.32
N TYR A 109 9.92 0.13 -17.06
CA TYR A 109 9.27 1.43 -16.76
C TYR A 109 9.88 2.10 -15.53
N ASP A 110 11.10 2.63 -15.69
CA ASP A 110 11.95 3.16 -14.61
C ASP A 110 11.42 4.42 -13.88
N ASN A 111 10.19 4.89 -14.14
CA ASN A 111 9.64 6.09 -13.51
C ASN A 111 8.11 6.10 -13.31
N GLU A 112 7.41 4.99 -13.53
CA GLU A 112 5.94 4.98 -13.43
C GLU A 112 5.43 4.75 -12.00
N LYS A 113 4.46 5.58 -11.60
CA LYS A 113 3.68 5.37 -10.37
C LYS A 113 2.52 4.44 -10.66
N MET A 114 2.23 3.51 -9.74
CA MET A 114 1.02 2.69 -9.78
C MET A 114 0.06 3.18 -8.69
N GLU A 115 -1.14 3.60 -9.08
CA GLU A 115 -2.18 4.05 -8.16
C GLU A 115 -3.18 2.90 -7.96
N PHE A 116 -3.49 2.61 -6.70
CA PHE A 116 -4.48 1.66 -6.24
C PHE A 116 -5.60 2.42 -5.55
N LYS A 117 -6.85 2.12 -5.92
CA LYS A 117 -8.04 2.73 -5.33
C LYS A 117 -8.88 1.67 -4.64
N LYS A 118 -9.31 1.95 -3.42
CA LYS A 118 -10.17 1.06 -2.65
C LYS A 118 -11.48 0.81 -3.41
N GLU A 119 -11.94 -0.43 -3.46
CA GLU A 119 -13.29 -0.70 -3.96
C GLU A 119 -14.31 -0.03 -3.02
N ASP A 120 -15.27 0.68 -3.60
CA ASP A 120 -16.43 1.15 -2.84
C ASP A 120 -17.33 -0.07 -2.56
N GLU A 121 -17.53 -0.39 -1.27
CA GLU A 121 -18.48 -1.43 -0.81
C GLU A 121 -19.93 -1.11 -1.17
#